data_AF-A0A7S4M2J8-F1
#
_entry.id   AF-A0A7S4M2J8-F1
#
_cell.length_a   1.000
_cell.length_b   1.000
_cell.length_c   1.000
_cell.angle_alpha   90.00
_cell.angle_beta   90.00
_cell.angle_gamma   90.00
#
_symmetry.space_group_name_H-M   'P 1'
#
loop_
_entity.id
_entity.type
_entity.pdbx_description
1 polymer ?
#
loop_
_entity_poly.entity_id
_entity_poly.type
_entity_poly.pdbx_seq_one_letter_code
_entity_poly.pdbx_strand_id
1 'polypeptide(L)'
;DWVNVNILAIFTARTPYNTCRNFEWQMCAVRGLLNWQADREIVYARAPNTVALDGYPPFGHCSGFTDGFCNDQAGFANDDIFYLEVCLFSRVCRNAQTMFEINVGDRFICDFDPQGFEELKQMLLEGPSI
;
A
#
# COMPACT_ATOMS: atom_id res chain seq x y z
N ASP A 1 -13.45 15.56 8.17
CA ASP A 1 -14.05 14.23 8.40
C ASP A 1 -13.20 13.10 7.83
N TRP A 2 -12.09 12.76 8.50
CA TRP A 2 -11.15 11.68 8.08
C TRP A 2 -11.51 10.30 8.65
N VAL A 3 -12.63 10.19 9.37
CA VAL A 3 -13.00 9.03 10.21
C VAL A 3 -13.38 7.80 9.37
N ASN A 4 -13.55 7.96 8.04
CA ASN A 4 -14.05 6.93 7.14
C ASN A 4 -13.06 6.55 6.02
N VAL A 5 -11.78 6.90 6.18
CA VAL A 5 -10.74 6.67 5.18
C VAL A 5 -9.92 5.43 5.54
N ASN A 6 -9.67 4.55 4.57
CA ASN A 6 -8.79 3.40 4.74
C ASN A 6 -7.33 3.86 4.85
N ILE A 7 -6.74 3.66 6.03
CA ILE A 7 -5.30 3.84 6.27
C ILE A 7 -4.59 2.57 5.82
N LEU A 8 -3.67 2.68 4.86
CA LEU A 8 -2.97 1.52 4.25
C LEU A 8 -1.79 0.99 5.07
N ALA A 9 -1.38 1.72 6.11
CA ALA A 9 -0.31 1.37 7.03
C ALA A 9 -0.82 1.30 8.48
N ILE A 10 -0.80 0.13 9.13
CA ILE A 10 -1.11 0.05 10.57
C ILE A 10 0.18 0.03 11.39
N PHE A 11 0.38 1.08 12.18
CA PHE A 11 1.38 1.14 13.23
C PHE A 11 0.79 1.79 14.47
N THR A 12 0.77 1.06 15.59
CA THR A 12 0.38 1.62 16.89
C THR A 12 1.31 1.10 17.98
N ALA A 13 1.35 1.77 19.14
CA ALA A 13 2.10 1.28 20.30
C ALA A 13 1.68 -0.14 20.76
N ARG A 14 0.46 -0.59 20.40
CA ARG A 14 -0.06 -1.92 20.72
C ARG A 14 0.09 -2.93 19.57
N THR A 15 0.40 -2.46 18.37
CA THR A 15 0.55 -3.29 17.17
C THR A 15 1.78 -2.77 16.41
N PRO A 16 2.97 -3.30 16.74
CA PRO A 16 4.20 -2.99 16.01
C PRO A 16 4.02 -3.28 14.52
N TYR A 17 4.75 -2.53 13.69
CA TYR A 17 4.67 -2.69 12.24
C TYR A 17 5.02 -4.12 11.84
N ASN A 18 4.18 -4.71 10.99
CA ASN A 18 4.38 -6.04 10.43
C ASN A 18 3.88 -6.05 8.99
N THR A 19 4.78 -6.29 8.03
CA THR A 19 4.47 -6.24 6.60
C THR A 19 3.36 -7.23 6.21
N CYS A 20 3.34 -8.44 6.77
CA CYS A 20 2.30 -9.43 6.48
C CYS A 20 0.92 -8.96 6.98
N ARG A 21 0.87 -8.38 8.18
CA ARG A 21 -0.36 -7.81 8.74
C ARG A 21 -0.82 -6.60 7.96
N ASN A 22 0.11 -5.78 7.47
CA ASN A 22 -0.18 -4.64 6.63
C ASN A 22 -0.80 -5.08 5.29
N PHE A 23 -0.22 -6.11 4.67
CA PHE A 23 -0.76 -6.70 3.46
C PHE A 23 -2.17 -7.28 3.68
N GLU A 24 -2.39 -8.05 4.75
CA GLU A 24 -3.73 -8.56 5.08
C GLU A 24 -4.74 -7.43 5.23
N TRP A 25 -4.38 -6.36 5.94
CA TRP A 25 -5.22 -5.19 6.12
C TRP A 25 -5.58 -4.51 4.80
N GLN A 26 -4.59 -4.30 3.93
CA GLN A 26 -4.77 -3.73 2.60
C GLN A 26 -5.70 -4.58 1.73
N MET A 27 -5.54 -5.91 1.76
CA MET A 27 -6.41 -6.84 1.03
C MET A 27 -7.83 -6.83 1.57
N CYS A 28 -8.01 -6.68 2.89
CA CYS A 28 -9.34 -6.47 3.47
C CYS A 28 -9.92 -5.12 3.04
N ALA A 29 -9.13 -4.04 3.01
CA ALA A 29 -9.58 -2.70 2.65
C ALA A 29 -10.13 -2.63 1.22
N VAL A 30 -9.36 -3.10 0.23
CA VAL A 30 -9.79 -3.08 -1.18
C VAL A 30 -11.03 -3.94 -1.44
N ARG A 31 -11.29 -4.93 -0.58
CA ARG A 31 -12.45 -5.83 -0.66
C ARG A 31 -13.65 -5.35 0.16
N GLY A 32 -13.53 -4.28 0.94
CA GLY A 32 -14.61 -3.82 1.81
C GLY A 32 -14.84 -4.70 3.04
N LEU A 33 -13.80 -5.40 3.52
CA LEU A 33 -13.90 -6.40 4.59
C LEU A 33 -13.37 -5.91 5.94
N LEU A 34 -12.88 -4.66 6.04
CA LEU A 34 -12.42 -4.13 7.31
C LEU A 34 -13.60 -3.82 8.24
N ASN A 35 -13.44 -4.12 9.53
CA ASN A 35 -14.40 -3.70 10.54
C ASN A 35 -14.43 -2.16 10.60
N TRP A 36 -15.63 -1.57 10.61
CA TRP A 36 -15.85 -0.12 10.59
C TRP A 36 -15.49 0.59 9.29
N GLN A 37 -15.22 -0.16 8.23
CA GLN A 37 -15.10 0.40 6.90
C GLN A 37 -16.46 0.84 6.39
N ALA A 38 -16.71 2.14 6.45
CA ALA A 38 -17.94 2.73 5.95
C ALA A 38 -18.04 2.69 4.42
N ASP A 39 -16.88 2.73 3.72
CA ASP A 39 -16.80 2.72 2.26
C ASP A 39 -15.51 2.04 1.74
N ARG A 40 -15.50 1.62 0.47
CA ARG A 40 -14.37 1.04 -0.26
C ARG A 40 -13.42 2.08 -0.84
N GLU A 41 -13.68 3.36 -0.58
CA GLU A 41 -12.82 4.45 -1.01
C GLU A 41 -11.50 4.45 -0.23
N ILE A 42 -10.42 4.62 -0.98
CA ILE A 42 -9.06 4.70 -0.49
C ILE A 42 -8.59 6.12 -0.79
N VAL A 43 -8.06 6.82 0.22
CA VAL A 43 -7.47 8.14 0.03
C VAL A 43 -6.00 8.05 0.35
N TYR A 44 -5.19 8.50 -0.59
CA TYR A 44 -3.74 8.45 -0.45
C TYR A 44 -3.21 9.69 0.23
N ALA A 45 -2.38 9.50 1.26
CA ALA A 45 -1.62 10.58 1.89
C ALA A 45 -0.49 11.11 0.97
N ARG A 46 -0.05 10.28 0.01
CA ARG A 46 0.92 10.61 -1.05
C ARG A 46 0.39 10.09 -2.38
N ALA A 47 0.39 10.92 -3.41
CA ALA A 47 -0.15 10.53 -4.72
C ALA A 47 0.65 9.38 -5.36
N PRO A 48 0.01 8.30 -5.84
CA PRO A 48 0.68 7.15 -6.47
C PRO A 48 1.47 7.51 -7.73
N ASN A 49 1.09 8.57 -8.43
CA ASN A 49 1.82 9.10 -9.59
C ASN A 49 3.23 9.62 -9.27
N THR A 50 3.57 9.75 -7.99
CA THR A 50 4.91 10.13 -7.53
C THR A 50 5.84 8.94 -7.35
N VAL A 51 5.35 7.72 -7.55
CA VAL A 51 6.17 6.52 -7.56
C VAL A 51 6.98 6.48 -8.86
N ALA A 52 8.30 6.43 -8.75
CA ALA A 52 9.16 6.21 -9.90
C ALA A 52 8.98 4.78 -10.41
N LEU A 53 8.27 4.63 -11.53
CA LEU A 53 8.11 3.35 -12.24
C LEU A 53 9.32 3.02 -13.13
N ASP A 54 10.10 4.06 -13.46
CA ASP A 54 11.23 3.98 -14.38
C ASP A 54 12.55 4.09 -13.57
N GLY A 55 13.28 2.99 -13.46
CA GLY A 55 14.58 2.92 -12.78
C GLY A 55 14.60 2.00 -11.56
N TYR A 56 15.72 1.98 -10.83
CA TYR A 56 15.77 1.37 -9.51
C TYR A 56 15.12 2.36 -8.53
N PRO A 57 13.99 2.02 -7.89
CA PRO A 57 13.57 2.74 -6.69
C PRO A 57 14.74 2.70 -5.72
N PRO A 58 14.98 3.75 -4.93
CA PRO A 58 16.04 3.74 -3.91
C PRO A 58 15.65 2.80 -2.76
N PHE A 59 15.42 1.52 -3.06
CA PHE A 59 15.18 0.47 -2.09
C PHE A 59 16.33 0.43 -1.10
N GLY A 60 16.01 0.46 0.19
CA GLY A 60 17.01 0.46 1.25
C GLY A 60 17.60 1.84 1.57
N HIS A 61 17.04 2.93 1.05
CA HIS A 61 17.29 4.27 1.58
C HIS A 61 16.21 4.63 2.60
N CYS A 62 16.62 5.00 3.82
CA CYS A 62 15.74 5.30 4.95
C CYS A 62 15.06 6.69 4.85
N SER A 63 14.30 6.97 3.80
CA SER A 63 13.51 8.20 3.61
C SER A 63 12.13 8.18 4.32
N GLY A 64 12.07 7.61 5.53
CA GLY A 64 10.83 7.43 6.30
C GLY A 64 10.59 8.47 7.42
N PHE A 65 9.35 8.51 7.91
CA PHE A 65 8.96 9.20 9.14
C PHE A 65 8.99 8.21 10.31
N THR A 66 9.82 8.48 11.32
CA THR A 66 9.64 7.96 12.68
C THR A 66 9.38 9.12 13.63
N ASP A 67 8.72 8.88 14.76
CA ASP A 67 8.42 9.90 15.76
C ASP A 67 9.71 10.65 16.16
N GLY A 68 9.82 11.89 15.72
CA GLY A 68 10.92 12.80 16.05
C GLY A 68 12.16 12.78 15.15
N PHE A 69 12.29 11.90 14.15
CA PHE A 69 13.48 11.89 13.27
C PHE A 69 13.17 11.45 11.83
N CYS A 70 13.69 12.22 10.86
CA CYS A 70 13.95 11.76 9.49
C CYS A 70 15.46 11.60 9.36
N ASN A 71 15.99 10.40 9.48
CA ASN A 71 17.41 10.14 9.28
C ASN A 71 17.64 8.75 8.68
N ASP A 72 18.84 8.53 8.14
CA ASP A 72 19.25 7.29 7.46
C ASP A 72 19.22 6.04 8.36
N GLN A 73 18.79 6.18 9.62
CA GLN A 73 18.72 5.13 10.65
C GLN A 73 17.30 4.57 10.83
N ALA A 74 16.28 5.21 10.26
CA ALA A 74 14.90 4.70 10.24
C ALA A 74 14.79 3.57 9.21
N GLY A 75 15.17 2.34 9.61
CA GLY A 75 15.11 1.14 8.76
C GLY A 75 13.73 0.92 8.11
N PHE A 76 13.73 0.43 6.85
CA PHE A 76 12.61 0.37 5.91
C PHE A 76 11.84 1.70 5.80
N ALA A 77 12.18 2.49 4.78
CA ALA A 77 11.54 3.77 4.54
C ALA A 77 10.08 3.62 4.17
N ASN A 78 9.27 4.58 4.64
CA ASN A 78 7.90 4.76 4.18
C ASN A 78 7.78 4.77 2.65
N ASP A 79 8.83 5.16 1.93
CA ASP A 79 8.89 5.14 0.48
C ASP A 79 8.92 3.72 -0.10
N ASP A 80 9.71 2.82 0.49
CA ASP A 80 9.78 1.41 0.08
C ASP A 80 8.44 0.72 0.35
N ILE A 81 7.87 0.99 1.53
CA ILE A 81 6.55 0.46 1.89
C ILE A 81 5.52 1.01 0.90
N PHE A 82 5.43 2.33 0.73
CA PHE A 82 4.50 2.98 -0.20
C PHE A 82 4.63 2.47 -1.63
N TYR A 83 5.86 2.32 -2.13
CA TYR A 83 6.13 1.70 -3.43
C TYR A 83 5.50 0.30 -3.51
N LEU A 84 5.73 -0.53 -2.50
CA LEU A 84 5.14 -1.87 -2.44
C LEU A 84 3.62 -1.82 -2.37
N GLU A 85 3.00 -0.91 -1.59
CA GLU A 85 1.53 -0.77 -1.53
C GLU A 85 0.94 -0.46 -2.91
N VAL A 86 1.56 0.49 -3.62
CA VAL A 86 1.18 0.87 -5.00
C VAL A 86 1.35 -0.31 -5.96
N CYS A 87 2.47 -1.04 -5.89
CA CYS A 87 2.69 -2.23 -6.71
C CYS A 87 1.73 -3.38 -6.39
N LEU A 88 1.34 -3.58 -5.14
CA LEU A 88 0.37 -4.60 -4.77
C LEU A 88 -1.00 -4.27 -5.36
N PHE A 89 -1.42 -3.01 -5.27
CA PHE A 89 -2.70 -2.56 -5.85
C PHE A 89 -2.70 -2.62 -7.37
N SER A 90 -1.56 -2.38 -8.02
CA SER A 90 -1.47 -2.54 -9.46
C SER A 90 -1.65 -3.98 -9.94
N ARG A 91 -1.47 -4.97 -9.06
CA ARG A 91 -1.70 -6.40 -9.34
C ARG A 91 -3.11 -6.86 -9.04
N VAL A 92 -3.82 -6.21 -8.11
CA VAL A 92 -5.13 -6.69 -7.61
C VAL A 92 -6.31 -5.80 -7.97
N CYS A 93 -6.09 -4.70 -8.70
CA CYS A 93 -7.15 -3.81 -9.18
C CYS A 93 -7.18 -3.76 -10.71
N ARG A 94 -8.31 -4.08 -11.34
CA ARG A 94 -8.45 -4.01 -12.82
C ARG A 94 -8.27 -2.60 -13.35
N ASN A 95 -8.67 -1.60 -12.58
CA ASN A 95 -8.53 -0.19 -12.87
C ASN A 95 -7.24 0.41 -12.29
N ALA A 96 -6.21 -0.40 -12.06
CA ALA A 96 -4.93 0.04 -11.50
C ALA A 96 -4.32 1.27 -12.20
N GLN A 97 -4.50 1.40 -13.52
CA GLN A 97 -3.97 2.55 -14.25
C GLN A 97 -4.54 3.88 -13.74
N THR A 98 -5.83 3.92 -13.40
CA THR A 98 -6.50 5.13 -12.89
C THR A 98 -5.94 5.57 -11.54
N MET A 99 -5.36 4.66 -10.76
CA MET A 99 -4.67 4.98 -9.50
C MET A 99 -3.46 5.90 -9.73
N PHE A 100 -2.81 5.87 -10.89
CA PHE A 100 -1.70 6.76 -11.23
C PHE A 100 -2.15 8.12 -11.78
N GLU A 101 -3.45 8.39 -11.82
CA GLU A 101 -4.02 9.66 -12.24
C GLU A 101 -4.50 10.50 -11.05
N ILE A 102 -4.56 9.92 -9.86
CA ILE A 102 -5.13 10.57 -8.65
C ILE A 102 -4.10 11.46 -7.95
N ASN A 103 -4.59 12.57 -7.38
CA ASN A 103 -3.84 13.47 -6.52
C ASN A 103 -4.04 13.16 -5.04
N VAL A 104 -3.27 13.81 -4.17
CA VAL A 104 -3.49 13.74 -2.72
C VAL A 104 -4.89 14.26 -2.39
N GLY A 105 -5.65 13.49 -1.61
CA GLY A 105 -7.03 13.81 -1.24
C GLY A 105 -8.10 13.28 -2.21
N ASP A 106 -7.70 12.84 -3.41
CA ASP A 106 -8.62 12.16 -4.33
C ASP A 106 -8.97 10.75 -3.80
N ARG A 107 -10.15 10.27 -4.19
CA ARG A 107 -10.69 8.98 -3.78
C ARG A 107 -10.48 7.95 -4.88
N PHE A 108 -9.91 6.81 -4.52
CA PHE A 108 -9.75 5.66 -5.40
C PHE A 108 -10.58 4.49 -4.90
N ILE A 109 -11.31 3.83 -5.81
CA ILE A 109 -12.01 2.57 -5.53
C ILE A 109 -11.37 1.51 -6.41
N CYS A 110 -10.79 0.48 -5.78
CA CYS A 110 -10.24 -0.67 -6.47
C CYS A 110 -11.39 -1.51 -7.07
N ASP A 111 -11.41 -1.69 -8.39
CA ASP A 111 -12.15 -2.79 -9.02
C ASP A 111 -11.36 -4.08 -8.79
N PHE A 112 -11.59 -4.69 -7.63
CA PHE A 112 -10.83 -5.83 -7.15
C PHE A 112 -10.85 -6.97 -8.18
N ASP A 113 -9.67 -7.50 -8.49
CA ASP A 113 -9.47 -8.61 -9.39
C ASP A 113 -9.13 -9.91 -8.63
N PRO A 114 -10.08 -10.85 -8.48
CA PRO A 114 -9.82 -12.10 -7.78
C PRO A 114 -8.74 -12.96 -8.43
N GLN A 115 -8.60 -12.89 -9.76
CA GLN A 115 -7.57 -13.64 -10.47
C GLN A 115 -6.18 -13.05 -10.20
N GLY A 116 -5.99 -11.74 -10.39
CA GLY A 116 -4.73 -11.06 -10.04
C GLY A 116 -4.31 -11.27 -8.58
N PHE A 117 -5.27 -11.39 -7.65
CA PHE A 117 -4.97 -11.75 -6.27
C PHE A 117 -4.45 -13.20 -6.10
N GLU A 118 -5.04 -14.18 -6.80
CA GLU A 118 -4.55 -15.56 -6.74
C GLU A 118 -3.15 -15.69 -7.39
N GLU A 119 -2.91 -14.99 -8.50
CA GLU A 119 -1.59 -14.92 -9.13
C GLU A 119 -0.55 -14.28 -8.19
N LEU A 120 -0.91 -13.18 -7.51
CA LEU A 120 -0.07 -12.57 -6.48
C LEU A 120 0.24 -13.53 -5.34
N LYS A 121 -0.77 -14.27 -4.87
CA LYS A 121 -0.59 -15.28 -3.82
C LYS A 121 0.37 -16.39 -4.27
N GLN A 122 0.25 -16.88 -5.50
CA GLN A 122 1.19 -17.86 -6.05
C GLN A 122 2.62 -17.31 -6.08
N MET A 123 2.83 -16.10 -6.62
CA MET A 123 4.15 -15.47 -6.67
C MET A 123 4.80 -15.34 -5.28
N LEU A 124 4.02 -14.98 -4.25
CA LEU A 124 4.52 -14.78 -2.89
C LEU A 124 4.81 -16.09 -2.15
N LEU A 125 4.05 -17.16 -2.42
CA LEU A 125 4.16 -18.44 -1.71
C LEU A 125 5.12 -19.43 -2.37
N GLU A 126 5.22 -19.41 -3.69
CA GLU A 126 6.03 -20.37 -4.45
C GLU A 126 7.45 -19.85 -4.69
N GLY A 127 7.68 -18.57 -4.42
CA GLY A 127 8.95 -17.88 -4.68
C GLY A 127 9.23 -17.70 -6.17
N PRO A 128 10.23 -16.89 -6.55
CA PRO A 128 10.65 -16.82 -7.95
C PRO A 128 11.15 -18.21 -8.37
N SER A 129 10.60 -18.75 -9.47
CA SER A 129 11.22 -19.88 -10.15
C SER A 129 12.60 -19.42 -10.64
N ILE A 130 13.65 -19.88 -9.96
CA ILE A 130 15.05 -19.65 -10.35
C ILE A 130 15.38 -20.54 -11.55
#